data_AF-A0A8H2NYJ0-F1
#
_entry.id   AF-A0A8H2NYJ0-F1
#
_cell.length_a   1.000
_cell.length_b   1.000
_cell.length_c   1.000
_cell.angle_alpha   90.00
_cell.angle_beta   90.00
_cell.angle_gamma   90.00
#
_symmetry.space_group_name_H-M   'P 1'
#
loop_
_entity.id
_entity.type
_entity.pdbx_description
1 polymer ?
#
loop_
_entity_poly.entity_id
_entity_poly.type
_entity_poly.pdbx_seq_one_letter_code
_entity_poly.pdbx_strand_id
1 'polypeptide(L)'
;MVIDESERHVFGTAGSHLLGEIQIHDAAAWGLVASKGSIGAGEAYIHGYWSSPDLTAVVRIFVSNLEVLDALEGGLAKLGRPFVQGLHGLNRNTRKGSEKNIAAP
;
A
#
# COMPACT_ATOMS: atom_id res chain seq x y z
N MET A 1 -7.48 12.21 10.55
CA MET A 1 -7.94 13.19 9.55
C MET A 1 -6.88 13.28 8.47
N VAL A 2 -7.28 13.32 7.21
CA VAL A 2 -6.40 13.43 6.06
C VAL A 2 -6.82 14.65 5.25
N ILE A 3 -5.87 15.47 4.84
CA ILE A 3 -6.07 16.62 3.96
C ILE A 3 -5.34 16.30 2.65
N ASP A 4 -6.06 16.28 1.53
CA ASP A 4 -5.52 16.01 0.19
C ASP A 4 -5.98 17.11 -0.78
N GLU A 5 -5.02 17.89 -1.29
CA GLU A 5 -5.13 19.08 -2.16
C GLU A 5 -6.02 20.25 -1.69
N SER A 6 -7.20 19.97 -1.12
CA SER A 6 -8.12 20.87 -0.40
C SER A 6 -9.26 20.09 0.28
N GLU A 7 -9.35 18.78 0.08
CA GLU A 7 -10.39 17.93 0.60
C GLU A 7 -9.99 17.38 1.98
N ARG A 8 -10.88 17.55 2.96
CA ARG A 8 -10.68 17.09 4.33
C ARG A 8 -11.48 15.83 4.59
N HIS A 9 -10.78 14.73 4.78
CA HIS A 9 -11.33 13.44 5.14
C HIS A 9 -11.18 13.19 6.64
N VAL A 10 -12.29 13.01 7.35
CA VAL A 10 -12.29 12.71 8.79
C VAL A 10 -12.69 11.26 9.00
N PHE A 11 -11.85 10.52 9.71
CA PHE A 11 -12.04 9.11 10.01
C PHE A 11 -12.10 8.91 11.53
N GLY A 12 -12.84 7.90 11.97
CA GLY A 12 -13.00 7.53 13.38
C GLY A 12 -14.30 8.05 14.02
N THR A 13 -14.44 7.81 15.32
CA THR A 13 -15.63 8.15 16.10
C THR A 13 -15.53 9.58 16.68
N ALA A 14 -16.62 10.34 16.59
CA ALA A 14 -16.72 11.65 17.25
C ALA A 14 -16.48 11.51 18.76
N GLY A 15 -15.55 12.30 19.31
CA GLY A 15 -15.17 12.25 20.73
C GLY A 15 -13.95 11.39 21.06
N SER A 16 -13.25 10.83 20.08
CA SER A 16 -11.95 10.17 20.33
C SER A 16 -10.95 11.13 20.97
N HIS A 17 -10.27 10.67 22.02
CA HIS A 17 -9.21 11.43 22.70
C HIS A 17 -7.90 11.47 21.92
N LEU A 18 -7.72 10.58 20.94
CA LEU A 18 -6.54 10.55 20.08
C LEU A 18 -6.94 11.01 18.67
N LEU A 19 -6.37 12.14 18.25
CA LEU A 19 -6.60 12.77 16.96
C LEU A 19 -5.27 12.91 16.23
N GLY A 20 -5.22 12.43 14.99
CA GLY A 20 -4.07 12.59 14.11
C GLY A 20 -4.48 13.31 12.84
N GLU A 21 -3.60 14.15 12.33
CA GLU A 21 -3.75 14.86 11.07
C GLU A 21 -2.64 14.47 10.11
N ILE A 22 -3.00 14.16 8.87
CA ILE A 22 -2.08 13.86 7.77
C ILE A 22 -2.38 14.86 6.66
N GLN A 23 -1.35 15.46 6.09
CA GLN A 23 -1.42 16.35 4.93
C GLN A 23 -0.68 15.66 3.78
N ILE A 24 -1.41 15.33 2.72
CA ILE A 24 -0.86 14.76 1.50
C ILE A 24 -0.39 15.90 0.62
N HIS A 25 0.87 15.84 0.20
CA HIS A 25 1.50 16.78 -0.72
C HIS A 25 1.69 16.18 -2.11
N ASP A 26 1.78 14.85 -2.20
CA ASP A 26 1.98 14.12 -3.45
C ASP A 26 1.20 12.80 -3.44
N ALA A 27 0.44 12.55 -4.52
CA ALA A 27 -0.36 11.33 -4.70
C ALA A 27 0.49 10.04 -4.74
N ALA A 28 1.80 10.13 -4.98
CA ALA A 28 2.74 9.01 -4.85
C ALA A 28 2.70 8.36 -3.44
N ALA A 29 2.29 9.10 -2.42
CA ALA A 29 2.04 8.57 -1.08
C ALA A 29 1.06 7.37 -1.12
N TRP A 30 -0.03 7.49 -1.85
CA TRP A 30 -1.06 6.44 -1.95
C TRP A 30 -0.52 5.16 -2.59
N GLY A 31 0.30 5.29 -3.64
CA GLY A 31 0.94 4.16 -4.31
C GLY A 31 1.91 3.39 -3.40
N LEU A 32 2.72 4.12 -2.61
CA LEU A 32 3.62 3.52 -1.63
C LEU A 32 2.86 2.79 -0.52
N VAL A 33 1.84 3.43 0.05
CA VAL A 33 0.99 2.82 1.09
C VAL A 33 0.30 1.56 0.57
N ALA A 34 -0.29 1.60 -0.63
CA ALA A 34 -0.99 0.45 -1.20
C ALA A 34 -0.06 -0.73 -1.53
N SER A 35 1.20 -0.45 -1.91
CA SER A 35 2.15 -1.49 -2.33
C SER A 35 2.98 -2.08 -1.18
N LYS A 36 3.32 -1.26 -0.18
CA LYS A 36 4.23 -1.63 0.92
C LYS A 36 3.62 -1.49 2.32
N GLY A 37 2.32 -1.19 2.41
CA GLY A 37 1.60 -1.07 3.67
C GLY A 37 2.21 0.00 4.59
N SER A 38 2.43 -0.38 5.85
CA SER A 38 3.01 0.48 6.89
C SER A 38 4.42 0.99 6.55
N ILE A 39 5.25 0.16 5.90
CA ILE A 39 6.60 0.54 5.44
C ILE A 39 6.50 1.63 4.37
N GLY A 40 5.58 1.46 3.42
CA GLY A 40 5.32 2.45 2.37
C GLY A 40 4.84 3.80 2.92
N ALA A 41 4.02 3.77 3.97
CA ALA A 41 3.61 4.99 4.67
C ALA A 41 4.81 5.73 5.28
N GLY A 42 5.75 5.01 5.90
CA GLY A 42 6.99 5.57 6.44
C GLY A 42 7.93 6.12 5.37
N GLU A 43 8.13 5.38 4.28
CA GLU A 43 8.92 5.85 3.12
C GLU A 43 8.31 7.13 2.53
N ALA A 44 6.98 7.18 2.36
CA ALA A 44 6.28 8.36 1.84
C ALA A 44 6.46 9.59 2.75
N TYR A 45 6.50 9.40 4.07
CA TYR A 45 6.81 10.48 5.03
C TYR A 45 8.24 10.98 4.85
N ILE A 46 9.21 10.07 4.76
CA ILE A 46 10.63 10.40 4.58
C ILE A 46 10.85 11.15 3.25
N HIS A 47 10.13 10.76 2.20
CA HIS A 47 10.16 11.45 0.90
C HIS A 47 9.41 12.79 0.90
N GLY A 48 8.68 13.12 1.95
CA GLY A 48 7.90 14.36 2.05
C GLY A 48 6.59 14.36 1.26
N TYR A 49 6.13 13.20 0.78
CA TYR A 49 4.85 13.08 0.07
C TYR A 49 3.65 13.28 0.98
N TRP A 50 3.85 13.11 2.29
CA TRP A 50 2.89 13.57 3.29
C TRP A 50 3.61 14.05 4.55
N SER A 51 2.95 14.91 5.32
CA SER A 51 3.43 15.37 6.62
C SER A 51 2.31 15.38 7.66
N SER A 52 2.68 15.64 8.91
CA SER A 52 1.73 15.80 10.00
C SER A 52 2.18 16.91 10.95
N PRO A 53 1.26 17.72 11.50
CA PRO A 53 1.58 18.63 12.59
C PRO A 53 1.92 17.89 13.90
N ASP A 54 1.46 16.64 14.07
CA ASP A 54 1.80 15.77 15.20
C ASP A 54 1.95 14.33 14.70
N LEU A 55 3.16 14.03 14.22
CA LEU A 55 3.50 12.69 13.75
C LEU A 55 3.36 11.64 14.86
N THR A 56 3.63 12.02 16.12
CA THR A 56 3.51 11.10 17.25
C THR A 56 2.07 10.66 17.44
N ALA A 57 1.09 11.56 17.34
CA ALA A 57 -0.32 11.20 17.40
C ALA A 57 -0.73 10.26 16.25
N VAL A 58 -0.26 10.54 15.02
CA VAL A 58 -0.52 9.67 13.85
C VAL A 58 0.07 8.27 14.06
N VAL A 59 1.32 8.17 14.50
CA VAL A 59 1.97 6.88 14.77
C VAL A 59 1.26 6.15 15.91
N ARG A 60 0.82 6.83 16.97
CA ARG A 60 0.02 6.21 18.04
C ARG A 60 -1.29 5.64 17.53
N ILE A 61 -1.95 6.32 16.60
CA ILE A 61 -3.16 5.81 15.94
C ILE A 61 -2.84 4.55 15.13
N PHE A 62 -1.75 4.55 14.35
CA PHE A 62 -1.35 3.36 13.60
C PHE A 62 -1.03 2.19 14.53
N VAL A 63 -0.29 2.44 15.60
CA VAL A 63 0.07 1.41 16.59
C VAL A 63 -1.16 0.87 17.33
N SER A 64 -2.11 1.72 17.71
CA SER A 64 -3.35 1.27 18.35
C SER A 64 -4.28 0.51 17.40
N ASN A 65 -4.04 0.61 16.09
CA ASN A 65 -4.79 -0.09 15.05
C ASN A 65 -3.91 -1.10 14.30
N LEU A 66 -2.74 -1.48 14.85
CA LEU A 66 -1.82 -2.42 14.20
C LEU A 66 -2.48 -3.76 13.90
N GLU A 67 -3.37 -4.25 14.76
CA GLU A 67 -4.13 -5.48 14.51
C GLU A 67 -5.01 -5.39 13.25
N VAL A 68 -5.49 -4.19 12.90
CA VAL A 68 -6.27 -3.96 11.68
C VAL A 68 -5.35 -3.88 10.46
N LEU A 69 -4.16 -3.27 10.58
CA LEU A 69 -3.14 -3.27 9.53
C LEU A 69 -2.60 -4.68 9.26
N ASP A 70 -2.28 -5.46 10.30
CA ASP A 70 -1.82 -6.85 10.19
C ASP A 70 -2.89 -7.75 9.57
N ALA A 71 -4.17 -7.53 9.92
CA ALA A 71 -5.29 -8.23 9.30
C ALA A 71 -5.45 -7.86 7.81
N LEU A 72 -5.20 -6.60 7.44
CA LEU A 72 -5.22 -6.13 6.06
C LEU A 72 -4.04 -6.72 5.27
N GLU A 73 -2.82 -6.71 5.81
CA GLU A 73 -1.65 -7.34 5.21
C GLU A 73 -1.87 -8.86 5.03
N GLY A 74 -2.42 -9.54 6.04
CA GLY A 74 -2.80 -10.95 5.96
C GLY A 74 -3.93 -11.24 4.96
N GLY A 75 -4.91 -10.35 4.84
CA GLY A 75 -6.03 -10.43 3.90
C GLY A 75 -5.62 -10.19 2.45
N LEU A 76 -4.83 -9.14 2.21
CA LEU A 76 -4.25 -8.81 0.90
C LEU A 76 -3.23 -9.86 0.48
N ALA A 77 -2.40 -10.38 1.38
CA ALA A 77 -1.49 -11.49 1.07
C ALA A 77 -2.24 -12.78 0.69
N LYS A 78 -3.39 -13.06 1.31
CA LYS A 78 -4.26 -14.19 0.94
C LYS A 78 -4.95 -13.97 -0.41
N LEU A 79 -5.35 -12.74 -0.74
CA LEU A 79 -5.96 -12.41 -2.04
C LEU A 79 -4.93 -12.34 -3.19
N GLY A 80 -3.71 -11.88 -2.90
CA GLY A 80 -2.61 -11.74 -3.86
C GLY A 80 -1.85 -13.04 -4.15
N ARG A 81 -1.86 -14.01 -3.23
CA ARG A 81 -1.23 -15.33 -3.43
C ARG A 81 -1.64 -16.04 -4.73
N PRO A 82 -2.93 -16.19 -5.08
CA PRO A 82 -3.30 -16.81 -6.35
C PRO A 82 -2.93 -15.95 -7.57
N PHE A 83 -2.91 -14.60 -7.44
CA PHE A 83 -2.57 -13.69 -8.54
C PHE A 83 -1.06 -13.72 -8.87
N VAL A 84 -0.21 -13.72 -7.84
CA VAL A 84 1.25 -13.84 -7.98
C VAL A 84 1.62 -15.25 -8.50
N GLN A 85 0.96 -16.31 -8.04
CA GLN A 85 1.15 -17.66 -8.59
C GLN A 85 0.70 -17.77 -10.06
N GLY A 86 -0.41 -17.11 -10.43
CA GLY A 86 -0.88 -17.03 -11.81
C GLY A 86 0.09 -16.30 -12.75
N LEU A 87 0.68 -15.20 -12.28
CA LEU A 87 1.71 -14.45 -13.02
C LEU A 87 2.99 -15.28 -13.26
N HIS A 88 3.42 -16.08 -12.28
CA HIS A 88 4.55 -17.01 -12.47
C HIS A 88 4.22 -18.16 -13.44
N GLY A 89 2.96 -18.61 -13.48
CA GLY A 89 2.50 -19.63 -14.44
C GLY A 89 2.48 -19.12 -15.89
N LEU A 90 2.05 -17.87 -16.10
CA LEU A 90 2.00 -17.24 -17.42
C LEU A 90 3.39 -16.95 -17.99
N ASN A 91 4.36 -16.60 -17.13
CA ASN A 91 5.76 -16.40 -17.55
C ASN A 91 6.51 -17.70 -17.87
N ARG A 92 5.99 -18.87 -17.45
CA ARG A 92 6.56 -20.18 -17.80
C ARG A 92 5.98 -20.73 -19.11
N ASN A 93 4.84 -20.21 -19.56
CA ASN A 93 4.20 -20.63 -20.80
C ASN A 93 4.78 -19.93 -22.05
N THR A 94 5.58 -18.88 -21.90
CA THR A 94 6.31 -18.22 -23.01
C THR A 94 7.62 -18.92 -23.37
N ARG A 95 8.09 -19.87 -22.56
CA ARG A 95 9.34 -20.61 -22.79
C ARG A 95 9.12 -22.03 -23.35
N LYS A 96 7.96 -22.30 -23.95
CA LYS A 96 7.63 -23.58 -24.62
C LYS A 96 7.02 -23.38 -26.02
N GLY A 97 7.44 -22.32 -26.71
CA GLY A 97 6.94 -21.92 -28.03
C GLY A 97 8.03 -21.75 -29.10
N SER A 98 9.16 -22.46 -29.01
CA SER A 98 10.16 -22.52 -30.09
C SER A 98 10.78 -23.92 -30.21
N GLU A 99 9.94 -24.93 -30.43
CA GLU A 99 10.34 -26.16 -31.11
C GLU A 99 9.48 -26.33 -32.37
N LYS A 100 9.52 -25.36 -33.28
CA LYS A 100 9.06 -25.53 -34.66
C LYS A 100 9.89 -24.65 -35.59
N ASN A 101 11.06 -25.15 -35.96
CA ASN A 101 11.69 -24.88 -37.25
C ASN A 101 12.41 -26.16 -37.70
N ILE A 102 11.60 -27.11 -38.15
CA ILE A 102 12.03 -28.16 -39.07
C ILE A 102 11.81 -27.56 -40.46
N ALA A 103 12.88 -27.37 -41.24
CA ALA A 103 12.98 -27.51 -42.69
C ALA A 103 14.11 -26.63 -43.26
N ALA A 104 15.13 -27.30 -43.82
CA ALA A 104 15.85 -27.06 -45.10
C ALA A 104 16.32 -25.62 -45.45
N PRO A 105 17.52 -25.46 -46.05
CA PRO A 105 18.12 -26.31 -47.08
C PRO A 105 19.50 -26.91 -46.76
#